data_AF-A0A938DP22-F1
#
_entry.id   AF-A0A938DP22-F1
#
_cell.length_a   1.000
_cell.length_b   1.000
_cell.length_c   1.000
_cell.angle_alpha   90.00
_cell.angle_beta   90.00
_cell.angle_gamma   90.00
#
_symmetry.space_group_name_H-M   'P 1'
#
loop_
_entity.id
_entity.type
_entity.pdbx_description
1 polymer ?
#
loop_
_entity_poly.entity_id
_entity_poly.type
_entity_poly.pdbx_seq_one_letter_code
_entity_poly.pdbx_strand_id
1 'polypeptide(L)'
;MTARPRSVKKAMAASRSRTAMPTFSSVMGTGRTVPARYDGHRSTLPFLRHLGPDSAPWVTQEGPGYGPGMTADPTPRSDELFDAGMDFFGSIVARLGPDDWDNPSPNAGWTARDTLGHLGTSMQMGISLLRGEQPTWPDAERPGDLVEGDPVDWWGAIAGEATAALEGADLDLVMDTPMGPRTVADRLAFPAIDLYVHGWDIAAAAGLEVEIPEPVIAFAHSYIDPFPEEVVRGDNGAFGPEVAPPEDATPTEAFVAWTGRTPR
;
A
#
# COMPACT_ATOMS: atom_id res chain seq x y z
N MET A 1 43.07 61.78 16.68
CA MET A 1 43.04 60.48 15.95
C MET A 1 41.68 59.85 16.28
N THR A 2 40.76 59.51 15.38
CA THR A 2 40.84 59.16 13.95
C THR A 2 39.41 59.13 13.36
N ALA A 3 39.30 59.67 12.15
CA ALA A 3 38.31 59.50 11.07
C ALA A 3 36.89 58.92 11.31
N ARG A 4 35.88 59.73 10.98
CA ARG A 4 34.71 59.33 10.14
C ARG A 4 34.87 59.99 8.77
N PRO A 5 34.54 59.34 7.65
CA PRO A 5 33.30 59.66 6.89
C PRO A 5 32.79 58.43 6.07
N ARG A 6 31.75 58.40 5.24
CA ARG A 6 30.67 59.27 4.76
C ARG A 6 29.62 58.36 4.11
N SER A 7 28.36 58.77 4.18
CA SER A 7 27.22 58.29 3.38
C SER A 7 27.46 58.41 1.87
N VAL A 8 26.68 57.71 1.04
CA VAL A 8 25.95 58.26 -0.15
C VAL A 8 25.07 57.18 -0.80
N LYS A 9 23.81 57.55 -1.05
CA LYS A 9 22.78 56.84 -1.83
C LYS A 9 23.05 57.00 -3.35
N LYS A 10 22.62 56.04 -4.17
CA LYS A 10 22.17 56.32 -5.56
C LYS A 10 21.25 55.21 -6.12
N ALA A 11 20.18 55.65 -6.78
CA ALA A 11 19.27 54.87 -7.62
C ALA A 11 19.64 55.01 -9.11
N MET A 12 19.22 54.08 -9.98
CA MET A 12 18.91 54.19 -11.43
C MET A 12 18.46 52.79 -11.92
N ALA A 13 17.27 52.54 -12.48
CA ALA A 13 16.68 52.89 -13.79
C ALA A 13 16.99 51.88 -14.91
N ALA A 14 16.00 51.69 -15.80
CA ALA A 14 15.75 50.54 -16.67
C ALA A 14 16.57 50.47 -17.99
N SER A 15 16.56 49.30 -18.63
CA SER A 15 16.78 49.17 -20.09
C SER A 15 16.02 47.95 -20.67
N ARG A 16 15.34 48.17 -21.80
CA ARG A 16 14.64 47.18 -22.64
C ARG A 16 15.54 46.83 -23.83
N SER A 17 15.46 45.59 -24.34
CA SER A 17 15.75 45.31 -25.76
C SER A 17 14.85 44.21 -26.32
N ARG A 18 14.41 44.43 -27.57
CA ARG A 18 13.51 43.61 -28.40
C ARG A 18 14.33 42.77 -29.39
N THR A 19 13.87 41.57 -29.72
CA THR A 19 14.02 40.90 -31.05
C THR A 19 12.92 39.83 -31.18
N ALA A 20 11.82 40.09 -31.89
CA ALA A 20 11.49 39.72 -33.28
C ALA A 20 10.94 38.27 -33.47
N MET A 21 9.73 38.18 -34.05
CA MET A 21 9.09 36.96 -34.58
C MET A 21 9.66 36.60 -35.97
N PRO A 22 9.32 35.41 -36.51
CA PRO A 22 8.31 35.42 -37.57
C PRO A 22 7.28 34.27 -37.54
N THR A 23 6.14 34.56 -38.16
CA THR A 23 5.02 33.70 -38.57
C THR A 23 5.34 32.84 -39.79
N PHE A 24 4.72 31.65 -39.98
CA PHE A 24 3.90 31.29 -41.17
C PHE A 24 3.30 29.86 -41.12
N SER A 25 1.98 29.80 -41.31
CA SER A 25 1.06 28.84 -41.98
C SER A 25 1.32 27.31 -42.11
N SER A 26 0.35 26.55 -41.56
CA SER A 26 -0.49 25.46 -42.13
C SER A 26 0.09 24.38 -43.05
N VAL A 27 -0.02 23.10 -42.62
CA VAL A 27 -0.35 21.91 -43.45
C VAL A 27 -1.11 20.87 -42.59
N MET A 28 -2.23 20.33 -43.10
CA MET A 28 -2.93 19.13 -42.60
C MET A 28 -2.13 17.85 -42.86
N GLY A 29 -2.14 16.88 -41.93
CA GLY A 29 -1.66 15.52 -42.20
C GLY A 29 -1.66 14.59 -40.98
N THR A 30 -2.72 13.81 -40.84
CA THR A 30 -2.77 12.39 -40.41
C THR A 30 -1.74 11.84 -39.39
N GLY A 31 -2.27 11.34 -38.27
CA GLY A 31 -2.01 9.99 -37.75
C GLY A 31 -0.63 9.65 -37.17
N ARG A 32 -0.61 9.37 -35.85
CA ARG A 32 0.16 8.34 -35.10
C ARG A 32 0.75 8.87 -33.80
N THR A 33 0.24 8.30 -32.71
CA THR A 33 0.92 7.84 -31.49
C THR A 33 2.26 8.49 -31.14
N VAL A 34 2.25 9.27 -30.06
CA VAL A 34 3.45 9.68 -29.32
C VAL A 34 3.73 8.62 -28.25
N PRO A 35 4.95 8.08 -28.12
CA PRO A 35 5.32 7.30 -26.95
C PRO A 35 5.67 8.28 -25.82
N ALA A 36 4.92 8.23 -24.72
CA ALA A 36 5.34 8.89 -23.49
C ALA A 36 6.52 8.10 -22.91
N ARG A 37 7.71 8.69 -22.95
CA ARG A 37 8.85 8.25 -22.15
C ARG A 37 8.52 8.55 -20.70
N TYR A 38 8.39 7.49 -19.91
CA TYR A 38 8.19 7.56 -18.47
C TYR A 38 9.56 7.77 -17.81
N ASP A 39 9.78 8.96 -17.24
CA ASP A 39 10.97 9.29 -16.47
C ASP A 39 10.64 9.15 -14.99
N GLY A 40 11.50 8.44 -14.26
CA GLY A 40 11.17 7.86 -12.96
C GLY A 40 11.05 8.87 -11.83
N HIS A 41 10.01 8.72 -11.01
CA HIS A 41 9.92 9.33 -9.68
C HIS A 41 9.33 8.35 -8.65
N ARG A 42 9.69 8.60 -7.39
CA ARG A 42 9.69 7.72 -6.22
C ARG A 42 8.26 7.32 -5.81
N SER A 43 8.06 6.06 -5.44
CA SER A 43 6.75 5.45 -5.09
C SER A 43 6.93 4.53 -3.87
N THR A 44 5.92 4.48 -3.00
CA THR A 44 5.94 3.85 -1.66
C THR A 44 5.35 2.44 -1.58
N LEU A 45 4.99 1.81 -2.71
CA LEU A 45 4.75 0.35 -2.77
C LEU A 45 5.66 -0.32 -3.81
N PRO A 46 6.98 -0.38 -3.54
CA PRO A 46 7.97 -0.94 -4.46
C PRO A 46 7.78 -2.43 -4.76
N PHE A 47 7.09 -3.19 -3.89
CA PHE A 47 6.90 -4.64 -4.00
C PHE A 47 6.16 -5.04 -5.29
N LEU A 48 5.00 -4.46 -5.56
CA LEU A 48 4.19 -4.78 -6.75
C LEU A 48 4.80 -4.25 -8.05
N ARG A 49 5.79 -3.35 -7.98
CA ARG A 49 6.48 -2.77 -9.14
C ARG A 49 7.55 -3.68 -9.73
N HIS A 50 8.21 -4.50 -8.90
CA HIS A 50 9.35 -5.33 -9.30
C HIS A 50 8.97 -6.71 -9.80
N LEU A 51 7.69 -7.07 -9.67
CA LEU A 51 7.09 -8.19 -10.39
C LEU A 51 7.01 -7.73 -11.86
N GLY A 52 7.93 -8.18 -12.72
CA GLY A 52 8.00 -7.84 -14.13
C GLY A 52 8.05 -9.11 -14.99
N PRO A 53 7.77 -9.02 -16.31
CA PRO A 53 7.70 -10.20 -17.18
C PRO A 53 9.04 -10.96 -17.30
N ASP A 54 10.18 -10.30 -17.04
CA ASP A 54 11.52 -10.87 -17.21
C ASP A 54 12.00 -11.73 -16.03
N SER A 55 11.16 -11.96 -15.01
CA SER A 55 11.44 -12.85 -13.87
C SER A 55 10.59 -14.13 -13.82
N ALA A 56 9.84 -14.46 -14.87
CA ALA A 56 8.89 -15.58 -14.84
C ALA A 56 9.44 -16.90 -15.44
N PRO A 57 9.61 -17.92 -14.59
CA PRO A 57 9.13 -19.26 -14.92
C PRO A 57 8.18 -19.76 -13.82
N TRP A 58 7.15 -18.99 -13.46
CA TRP A 58 6.16 -19.39 -12.43
C TRP A 58 4.76 -19.66 -12.99
N VAL A 59 4.59 -19.50 -14.32
CA VAL A 59 3.43 -20.03 -15.04
C VAL A 59 3.64 -21.52 -15.21
N THR A 60 3.20 -22.31 -14.24
CA THR A 60 2.73 -23.72 -14.29
C THR A 60 2.95 -24.39 -12.94
N GLN A 61 2.10 -24.07 -11.96
CA GLN A 61 1.80 -25.07 -10.95
C GLN A 61 0.33 -24.92 -10.57
N GLU A 62 -0.48 -25.92 -10.96
CA GLU A 62 -1.74 -26.14 -10.26
C GLU A 62 -1.41 -26.20 -8.77
N GLY A 63 -2.09 -25.36 -7.97
CA GLY A 63 -1.85 -25.28 -6.54
C GLY A 63 -1.88 -26.67 -5.89
N PRO A 64 -1.22 -26.87 -4.73
CA PRO A 64 -1.08 -28.19 -4.14
C PRO A 64 -2.47 -28.77 -3.86
N GLY A 65 -2.80 -29.85 -4.59
CA GLY A 65 -3.96 -30.69 -4.31
C GLY A 65 -3.80 -31.30 -2.93
N TYR A 66 -4.67 -30.92 -2.00
CA TYR A 66 -4.74 -31.52 -0.68
C TYR A 66 -5.09 -33.01 -0.80
N GLY A 67 -4.22 -33.86 -0.26
CA GLY A 67 -4.44 -35.31 -0.17
C GLY A 67 -5.66 -35.64 0.72
N PRO A 68 -6.25 -36.83 0.57
CA PRO A 68 -7.50 -37.17 1.24
C PRO A 68 -7.22 -37.51 2.70
N GLY A 69 -7.69 -36.70 3.66
CA GLY A 69 -7.60 -37.11 5.07
C GLY A 69 -7.89 -36.12 6.20
N MET A 70 -8.17 -34.85 5.95
CA MET A 70 -8.62 -33.92 7.00
C MET A 70 -9.62 -32.97 6.37
N THR A 71 -10.87 -32.92 6.83
CA THR A 71 -11.80 -31.85 6.42
C THR A 71 -11.35 -30.58 7.12
N ALA A 72 -10.33 -29.91 6.56
CA ALA A 72 -10.10 -28.51 6.84
C ALA A 72 -11.35 -27.77 6.35
N ASP A 73 -11.86 -26.83 7.16
CA ASP A 73 -12.75 -25.81 6.60
C ASP A 73 -12.06 -25.23 5.35
N PRO A 74 -12.81 -24.99 4.27
CA PRO A 74 -12.20 -24.43 3.06
C PRO A 74 -11.47 -23.14 3.45
N THR A 75 -10.19 -23.03 3.05
CA THR A 75 -9.42 -21.80 3.22
C THR A 75 -10.28 -20.62 2.75
N PRO A 76 -10.44 -19.57 3.58
CA PRO A 76 -11.32 -18.46 3.24
C PRO A 76 -10.84 -17.78 1.97
N ARG A 77 -11.78 -17.25 1.19
CA ARG A 77 -11.45 -16.53 -0.05
C ARG A 77 -10.97 -15.12 0.27
N SER A 78 -10.16 -14.53 -0.62
CA SER A 78 -9.65 -13.16 -0.43
C SER A 78 -10.75 -12.12 -0.22
N ASP A 79 -11.89 -12.26 -0.92
CA ASP A 79 -13.02 -11.35 -0.79
C ASP A 79 -13.72 -11.45 0.58
N GLU A 80 -13.86 -12.67 1.11
CA GLU A 80 -14.39 -12.91 2.45
C GLU A 80 -13.45 -12.34 3.53
N LEU A 81 -12.13 -12.51 3.33
CA LEU A 81 -11.12 -11.95 4.22
C LEU A 81 -11.05 -10.43 4.14
N PHE A 82 -11.21 -9.86 2.94
CA PHE A 82 -11.24 -8.42 2.73
C PHE A 82 -12.43 -7.81 3.48
N ASP A 83 -13.63 -8.36 3.32
CA ASP A 83 -14.84 -7.90 4.01
C ASP A 83 -14.70 -7.97 5.53
N ALA A 84 -14.34 -9.15 6.07
CA ALA A 84 -14.12 -9.33 7.50
C ALA A 84 -12.94 -8.48 8.03
N GLY A 85 -11.95 -8.19 7.18
CA GLY A 85 -10.80 -7.37 7.51
C GLY A 85 -11.18 -5.90 7.72
N MET A 86 -12.16 -5.40 6.95
CA MET A 86 -12.70 -4.05 7.11
C MET A 86 -13.31 -3.87 8.51
N ASP A 87 -14.08 -4.86 8.97
CA ASP A 87 -14.66 -4.88 10.32
C ASP A 87 -13.58 -5.03 11.40
N PHE A 88 -12.63 -5.96 11.20
CA PHE A 88 -11.51 -6.15 12.13
C PHE A 88 -10.74 -4.85 12.36
N PHE A 89 -10.28 -4.21 11.28
CA PHE A 89 -9.50 -2.98 11.34
C PHE A 89 -10.35 -1.82 11.87
N GLY A 90 -11.59 -1.66 11.40
CA GLY A 90 -12.51 -0.63 11.87
C GLY A 90 -12.78 -0.69 13.38
N SER A 91 -12.91 -1.90 13.93
CA SER A 91 -13.10 -2.10 15.37
C SER A 91 -11.89 -1.66 16.21
N ILE A 92 -10.68 -1.71 15.65
CA ILE A 92 -9.43 -1.27 16.29
C ILE A 92 -9.34 0.25 16.21
N VAL A 93 -9.53 0.83 15.03
CA VAL A 93 -9.52 2.30 14.81
C VAL A 93 -10.50 3.00 15.75
N ALA A 94 -11.70 2.44 15.96
CA ALA A 94 -12.70 3.00 16.85
C ALA A 94 -12.29 3.04 18.34
N ARG A 95 -11.22 2.33 18.73
CA ARG A 95 -10.70 2.30 20.10
C ARG A 95 -9.55 3.28 20.33
N LEU A 96 -8.98 3.86 19.26
CA LEU A 96 -7.87 4.80 19.39
C LEU A 96 -8.33 6.15 19.95
N GLY A 97 -7.56 6.68 20.89
CA GLY A 97 -7.67 8.06 21.34
C GLY A 97 -6.95 9.03 20.38
N PRO A 98 -7.25 10.34 20.48
CA PRO A 98 -6.61 11.36 19.64
C PRO A 98 -5.08 11.36 19.70
N ASP A 99 -4.51 11.08 20.87
CA ASP A 99 -3.05 11.10 21.09
C ASP A 99 -2.35 9.83 20.57
N ASP A 100 -3.10 8.74 20.30
CA ASP A 100 -2.51 7.46 19.86
C ASP A 100 -1.96 7.52 18.43
N TRP A 101 -2.49 8.42 17.61
CA TRP A 101 -2.15 8.54 16.18
C TRP A 101 -0.70 8.97 15.93
N ASP A 102 -0.08 9.65 16.90
CA ASP A 102 1.31 10.11 16.84
C ASP A 102 2.28 9.11 17.49
N ASN A 103 1.78 8.03 18.11
CA ASN A 103 2.62 7.00 18.69
C ASN A 103 3.40 6.24 17.60
N PRO A 104 4.64 5.80 17.89
CA PRO A 104 5.40 4.96 16.97
C PRO A 104 4.71 3.61 16.77
N SER A 105 4.53 3.23 15.51
CA SER A 105 4.10 1.89 15.12
C SER A 105 5.27 0.89 15.18
N PRO A 106 5.01 -0.42 15.10
CA PRO A 106 6.05 -1.43 14.92
C PRO A 106 6.86 -1.27 13.63
N ASN A 107 6.33 -0.59 12.61
CA ASN A 107 7.04 -0.28 11.38
C ASN A 107 8.01 0.88 11.62
N ALA A 108 9.30 0.64 11.38
CA ALA A 108 10.36 1.59 11.73
C ALA A 108 10.16 2.96 11.04
N GLY A 109 10.12 4.02 11.86
CA GLY A 109 9.97 5.40 11.38
C GLY A 109 8.53 5.82 11.06
N TRP A 110 7.55 4.94 11.28
CA TRP A 110 6.13 5.22 11.05
C TRP A 110 5.37 5.41 12.37
N THR A 111 4.43 6.35 12.38
CA THR A 111 3.41 6.45 13.44
C THR A 111 2.19 5.58 13.13
N ALA A 112 1.25 5.48 14.07
CA ALA A 112 -0.07 4.89 13.79
C ALA A 112 -0.79 5.60 12.63
N ARG A 113 -0.68 6.94 12.53
CA ARG A 113 -1.22 7.72 11.39
C ARG A 113 -0.55 7.35 10.07
N ASP A 114 0.77 7.11 10.05
CA ASP A 114 1.43 6.63 8.83
C ASP A 114 0.92 5.26 8.40
N THR A 115 0.75 4.35 9.38
CA THR A 115 0.20 3.02 9.12
C THR A 115 -1.20 3.11 8.53
N LEU A 116 -2.06 4.00 9.07
CA LEU A 116 -3.39 4.25 8.53
C LEU A 116 -3.36 4.80 7.09
N GLY A 117 -2.50 5.78 6.82
CA GLY A 117 -2.36 6.36 5.48
C GLY A 117 -1.86 5.35 4.43
N HIS A 118 -0.96 4.46 4.85
CA HIS A 118 -0.51 3.34 4.03
C HIS A 118 -1.66 2.37 3.74
N LEU A 119 -2.40 1.94 4.77
CA LEU A 119 -3.51 1.02 4.58
C LEU A 119 -4.61 1.63 3.68
N GLY A 120 -4.90 2.94 3.81
CA GLY A 120 -5.84 3.58 2.90
C GLY A 120 -5.39 3.51 1.44
N THR A 121 -4.08 3.52 1.18
CA THR A 121 -3.53 3.30 -0.16
C THR A 121 -3.76 1.86 -0.64
N SER A 122 -3.57 0.86 0.22
CA SER A 122 -3.92 -0.55 -0.06
C SER A 122 -5.43 -0.73 -0.30
N MET A 123 -6.28 -0.03 0.45
CA MET A 123 -7.73 -0.08 0.27
C MET A 123 -8.17 0.56 -1.04
N GLN A 124 -7.57 1.69 -1.42
CA GLN A 124 -7.82 2.31 -2.73
C GLN A 124 -7.37 1.41 -3.90
N MET A 125 -6.29 0.63 -3.72
CA MET A 125 -5.98 -0.46 -4.64
C MET A 125 -7.11 -1.49 -4.68
N GLY A 126 -7.56 -2.01 -3.55
CA GLY A 126 -8.68 -2.96 -3.48
C GLY A 126 -9.95 -2.45 -4.18
N ILE A 127 -10.33 -1.20 -3.90
CA ILE A 127 -11.48 -0.52 -4.52
C ILE A 127 -11.32 -0.44 -6.05
N SER A 128 -10.14 -0.07 -6.55
CA SER A 128 -9.87 -0.03 -7.99
C SER A 128 -10.05 -1.41 -8.62
N LEU A 129 -9.51 -2.46 -7.99
CA LEU A 129 -9.64 -3.84 -8.47
C LEU A 129 -11.11 -4.30 -8.52
N LEU A 130 -11.89 -4.01 -7.47
CA LEU A 130 -13.31 -4.34 -7.40
C LEU A 130 -14.12 -3.63 -8.50
N ARG A 131 -13.67 -2.46 -8.96
CA ARG A 131 -14.23 -1.73 -10.09
C ARG A 131 -13.72 -2.20 -11.46
N GLY A 132 -12.79 -3.16 -11.50
CA GLY A 132 -12.12 -3.60 -12.73
C GLY A 132 -11.13 -2.57 -13.29
N GLU A 133 -10.66 -1.65 -12.45
CA GLU A 133 -9.77 -0.54 -12.79
C GLU A 133 -8.33 -0.84 -12.35
N GLN A 134 -7.35 -0.31 -13.09
CA GLN A 134 -5.95 -0.44 -12.67
C GLN A 134 -5.67 0.53 -11.50
N PRO A 135 -5.05 0.05 -10.41
CA PRO A 135 -4.75 0.89 -9.24
C PRO A 135 -3.88 2.10 -9.58
N THR A 136 -4.15 3.21 -8.90
CA THR A 136 -3.29 4.40 -8.90
C THR A 136 -2.66 4.60 -7.54
N TRP A 137 -1.45 5.17 -7.51
CA TRP A 137 -0.71 5.40 -6.28
C TRP A 137 -0.54 6.91 -6.07
N PRO A 138 -1.11 7.48 -5.01
CA PRO A 138 -0.93 8.89 -4.69
C PRO A 138 0.53 9.17 -4.28
N ASP A 139 1.00 10.39 -4.57
CA ASP A 139 2.31 10.86 -4.12
C ASP A 139 2.17 11.54 -2.74
N ALA A 140 3.00 11.14 -1.79
CA ALA A 140 3.03 11.70 -0.43
C ALA A 140 4.45 11.57 0.15
N GLU A 141 4.88 12.58 0.91
CA GLU A 141 6.19 12.55 1.58
C GLU A 141 6.19 11.48 2.69
N ARG A 142 5.10 11.43 3.46
CA ARG A 142 4.81 10.34 4.40
C ARG A 142 3.43 9.77 4.13
N PRO A 143 3.20 8.45 4.36
CA PRO A 143 1.88 7.87 4.24
C PRO A 143 0.81 8.62 5.07
N GLY A 144 1.17 9.09 6.27
CA GLY A 144 0.25 9.79 7.16
C GLY A 144 -0.24 11.14 6.64
N ASP A 145 0.45 11.72 5.64
CA ASP A 145 0.04 12.98 4.99
C ASP A 145 -1.22 12.78 4.12
N LEU A 146 -1.56 11.54 3.76
CA LEU A 146 -2.79 11.18 3.05
C LEU A 146 -4.03 11.20 3.96
N VAL A 147 -3.85 11.15 5.28
CA VAL A 147 -4.93 11.11 6.27
C VAL A 147 -5.45 12.52 6.51
N GLU A 148 -6.49 12.90 5.78
CA GLU A 148 -7.13 14.21 5.91
C GLU A 148 -8.15 14.23 7.06
N GLY A 149 -8.14 15.29 7.87
CA GLY A 149 -9.12 15.47 8.94
C GLY A 149 -8.94 14.51 10.12
N ASP A 150 -10.07 14.04 10.66
CA ASP A 150 -10.09 13.06 11.75
C ASP A 150 -9.78 11.65 11.20
N PRO A 151 -8.79 10.92 11.75
CA PRO A 151 -8.40 9.60 11.27
C PRO A 151 -9.51 8.55 11.26
N VAL A 152 -10.42 8.59 12.25
CA VAL A 152 -11.51 7.61 12.37
C VAL A 152 -12.55 7.87 11.29
N ASP A 153 -12.92 9.14 11.09
CA ASP A 153 -13.84 9.53 10.01
C ASP A 153 -13.24 9.26 8.63
N TRP A 154 -11.94 9.53 8.44
CA TRP A 154 -11.21 9.26 7.20
C TRP A 154 -11.22 7.77 6.86
N TRP A 155 -10.92 6.91 7.84
CA TRP A 155 -11.04 5.46 7.67
C TRP A 155 -12.47 5.04 7.32
N GLY A 156 -13.46 5.56 8.05
CA GLY A 156 -14.87 5.23 7.83
C GLY A 156 -15.35 5.54 6.41
N ALA A 157 -14.86 6.62 5.81
CA ALA A 157 -15.17 6.96 4.42
C ALA A 157 -14.61 5.94 3.42
N ILE A 158 -13.33 5.56 3.58
CA ILE A 158 -12.68 4.54 2.75
C ILE A 158 -13.38 3.19 2.92
N ALA A 159 -13.73 2.85 4.16
CA ALA A 159 -14.38 1.59 4.46
C ALA A 159 -15.76 1.47 3.82
N GLY A 160 -16.58 2.52 3.91
CA GLY A 160 -17.87 2.57 3.21
C GLY A 160 -17.73 2.45 1.69
N GLU A 161 -16.69 3.06 1.10
CA GLU A 161 -16.41 2.93 -0.34
C GLU A 161 -16.00 1.50 -0.71
N ALA A 162 -15.13 0.86 0.09
CA ALA A 162 -14.67 -0.51 -0.11
C ALA A 162 -15.81 -1.53 -0.03
N THR A 163 -16.68 -1.44 1.00
CA THR A 163 -17.86 -2.30 1.13
C THR A 163 -18.80 -2.13 -0.07
N ALA A 164 -19.09 -0.89 -0.48
CA ALA A 164 -19.95 -0.62 -1.63
C ALA A 164 -19.36 -1.15 -2.96
N ALA A 165 -18.03 -1.06 -3.12
CA ALA A 165 -17.35 -1.62 -4.28
C ALA A 165 -17.42 -3.16 -4.30
N LEU A 166 -17.30 -3.79 -3.13
CA LEU A 166 -17.33 -5.24 -3.00
C LEU A 166 -18.70 -5.84 -3.38
N GLU A 167 -19.79 -5.24 -2.92
CA GLU A 167 -21.17 -5.71 -3.19
C GLU A 167 -21.50 -5.82 -4.70
N GLY A 168 -20.88 -5.00 -5.53
CA GLY A 168 -21.13 -4.92 -6.98
C GLY A 168 -20.07 -5.57 -7.85
N ALA A 169 -19.02 -6.17 -7.28
CA ALA A 169 -17.85 -6.59 -8.03
C ALA A 169 -18.05 -7.91 -8.79
N ASP A 170 -17.46 -8.00 -9.99
CA ASP A 170 -17.23 -9.27 -10.68
C ASP A 170 -15.90 -9.85 -10.22
N LEU A 171 -15.96 -10.76 -9.24
CA LEU A 171 -14.78 -11.37 -8.63
C LEU A 171 -14.02 -12.32 -9.58
N ASP A 172 -14.69 -12.81 -10.63
CA ASP A 172 -14.12 -13.69 -11.65
C ASP A 172 -13.50 -12.91 -12.82
N LEU A 173 -13.66 -11.58 -12.85
CA LEU A 173 -13.04 -10.72 -13.85
C LEU A 173 -11.53 -10.91 -13.85
N VAL A 174 -10.99 -11.32 -15.01
CA VAL A 174 -9.56 -11.51 -15.21
C VAL A 174 -8.93 -10.20 -15.67
N MET A 175 -7.87 -9.78 -14.97
CA MET A 175 -7.09 -8.60 -15.29
C MET A 175 -5.64 -8.96 -15.58
N ASP A 176 -5.04 -8.26 -16.54
CA ASP A 176 -3.61 -8.40 -16.81
C ASP A 176 -2.79 -7.83 -15.64
N THR A 177 -1.79 -8.59 -15.22
CA THR A 177 -0.77 -8.19 -14.24
C THR A 177 0.61 -8.54 -14.76
N PRO A 178 1.69 -7.94 -14.21
CA PRO A 178 3.03 -8.37 -14.53
C PRO A 178 3.35 -9.84 -14.23
N MET A 179 2.58 -10.47 -13.33
CA MET A 179 2.68 -11.90 -12.99
C MET A 179 1.79 -12.80 -13.85
N GLY A 180 1.19 -12.24 -14.90
CA GLY A 180 0.19 -12.89 -15.76
C GLY A 180 -1.26 -12.55 -15.39
N PRO A 181 -2.23 -13.06 -16.16
CA PRO A 181 -3.66 -12.80 -15.92
C PRO A 181 -4.12 -13.38 -14.59
N ARG A 182 -4.82 -12.57 -13.79
CA ARG A 182 -5.26 -12.91 -12.42
C ARG A 182 -6.69 -12.40 -12.22
N THR A 183 -7.52 -13.13 -11.47
CA THR A 183 -8.90 -12.68 -11.16
C THR A 183 -8.89 -11.54 -10.16
N VAL A 184 -9.96 -10.75 -10.11
CA VAL A 184 -10.16 -9.72 -9.07
C VAL A 184 -10.07 -10.36 -7.67
N ALA A 185 -10.71 -11.51 -7.45
CA ALA A 185 -10.62 -12.23 -6.17
C ALA A 185 -9.17 -12.54 -5.77
N ASP A 186 -8.35 -13.06 -6.70
CA ASP A 186 -6.96 -13.39 -6.41
C ASP A 186 -6.12 -12.13 -6.10
N ARG A 187 -6.41 -11.01 -6.78
CA ARG A 187 -5.71 -9.74 -6.55
C ARG A 187 -6.10 -9.03 -5.25
N LEU A 188 -7.24 -9.38 -4.65
CA LEU A 188 -7.65 -8.87 -3.33
C LEU A 188 -6.85 -9.46 -2.16
N ALA A 189 -6.06 -10.52 -2.39
CA ALA A 189 -5.33 -11.18 -1.31
C ALA A 189 -4.39 -10.23 -0.54
N PHE A 190 -3.62 -9.39 -1.24
CA PHE A 190 -2.75 -8.39 -0.59
C PHE A 190 -3.51 -7.38 0.26
N PRO A 191 -4.48 -6.60 -0.27
CA PRO A 191 -5.21 -5.66 0.55
C PRO A 191 -6.01 -6.35 1.67
N ALA A 192 -6.48 -7.59 1.46
CA ALA A 192 -7.10 -8.39 2.52
C ALA A 192 -6.12 -8.70 3.66
N ILE A 193 -4.90 -9.13 3.36
CA ILE A 193 -3.86 -9.43 4.37
C ILE A 193 -3.42 -8.15 5.10
N ASP A 194 -3.25 -7.05 4.36
CA ASP A 194 -2.85 -5.74 4.91
C ASP A 194 -3.80 -5.26 6.01
N LEU A 195 -5.11 -5.48 5.89
CA LEU A 195 -6.10 -5.11 6.91
C LEU A 195 -5.78 -5.70 8.29
N TYR A 196 -5.36 -6.96 8.33
CA TYR A 196 -5.09 -7.65 9.60
C TYR A 196 -3.70 -7.32 10.14
N VAL A 197 -2.69 -7.36 9.28
CA VAL A 197 -1.31 -7.05 9.67
C VAL A 197 -1.20 -5.61 10.17
N HIS A 198 -1.79 -4.65 9.45
CA HIS A 198 -1.76 -3.24 9.87
C HIS A 198 -2.78 -2.91 10.95
N GLY A 199 -3.85 -3.71 11.09
CA GLY A 199 -4.72 -3.65 12.27
C GLY A 199 -3.94 -3.97 13.54
N TRP A 200 -3.09 -5.01 13.50
CA TRP A 200 -2.17 -5.30 14.59
C TRP A 200 -1.16 -4.18 14.82
N ASP A 201 -0.57 -3.60 13.76
CA ASP A 201 0.38 -2.48 13.89
C ASP A 201 -0.21 -1.27 14.63
N ILE A 202 -1.45 -0.90 14.30
CA ILE A 202 -2.16 0.22 14.92
C ILE A 202 -2.57 -0.13 16.36
N ALA A 203 -3.06 -1.34 16.60
CA ALA A 203 -3.36 -1.81 17.95
C ALA A 203 -2.11 -1.73 18.85
N ALA A 204 -0.97 -2.22 18.36
CA ALA A 204 0.31 -2.17 19.08
C ALA A 204 0.79 -0.73 19.36
N ALA A 205 0.56 0.21 18.43
CA ALA A 205 0.86 1.63 18.62
C ALA A 205 0.00 2.28 19.73
N ALA A 206 -1.22 1.78 19.93
CA ALA A 206 -2.15 2.20 20.98
C ALA A 206 -2.05 1.35 22.28
N GLY A 207 -1.12 0.39 22.35
CA GLY A 207 -0.98 -0.52 23.51
C GLY A 207 -2.17 -1.47 23.68
N LEU A 208 -2.88 -1.79 22.60
CA LEU A 208 -3.99 -2.71 22.56
C LEU A 208 -3.52 -4.10 22.11
N GLU A 209 -3.96 -5.13 22.84
CA GLU A 209 -3.78 -6.53 22.42
C GLU A 209 -4.90 -6.92 21.44
N VAL A 210 -4.52 -7.51 20.31
CA VAL A 210 -5.43 -8.06 19.29
C VAL A 210 -4.84 -9.34 18.72
N GLU A 211 -5.72 -10.31 18.46
CA GLU A 211 -5.35 -11.58 17.83
C GLU A 211 -5.81 -11.59 16.37
N ILE A 212 -4.91 -11.94 15.45
CA ILE A 212 -5.23 -12.18 14.05
C ILE A 212 -5.84 -13.59 13.97
N PRO A 213 -7.03 -13.77 13.34
CA PRO A 213 -7.65 -15.08 13.24
C PRO A 213 -6.75 -16.11 12.54
N GLU A 214 -6.65 -17.32 13.09
CA GLU A 214 -5.84 -18.40 12.51
C GLU A 214 -6.12 -18.67 11.02
N PRO A 215 -7.38 -18.62 10.52
CA PRO A 215 -7.65 -18.78 9.08
C PRO A 215 -7.00 -17.69 8.21
N VAL A 216 -6.86 -16.47 8.73
CA VAL A 216 -6.17 -15.37 8.03
C VAL A 216 -4.67 -15.64 7.97
N ILE A 217 -4.08 -16.09 9.09
CA ILE A 217 -2.66 -16.46 9.17
C ILE A 217 -2.35 -17.58 8.18
N ALA A 218 -3.18 -18.63 8.18
CA ALA A 218 -3.03 -19.75 7.24
C ALA A 218 -3.17 -19.31 5.78
N PHE A 219 -4.14 -18.43 5.49
CA PHE A 219 -4.31 -17.85 4.15
C PHE A 219 -3.07 -17.05 3.74
N ALA A 220 -2.56 -16.17 4.61
CA ALA A 220 -1.40 -15.33 4.33
C ALA A 220 -0.15 -16.15 3.98
N HIS A 221 0.15 -17.19 4.76
CA HIS A 221 1.23 -18.13 4.44
C HIS A 221 0.99 -18.83 3.11
N SER A 222 -0.21 -19.36 2.88
CA SER A 222 -0.52 -20.07 1.64
C SER A 222 -0.36 -19.19 0.39
N TYR A 223 -0.62 -17.89 0.52
CA TYR A 223 -0.53 -16.93 -0.56
C TYR A 223 0.88 -16.39 -0.75
N ILE A 224 1.59 -16.05 0.33
CA ILE A 224 2.85 -15.31 0.28
C ILE A 224 4.09 -16.22 0.26
N ASP A 225 4.10 -17.34 0.98
CA ASP A 225 5.25 -18.26 1.03
C ASP A 225 5.72 -18.77 -0.35
N PRO A 226 4.85 -18.92 -1.37
CA PRO A 226 5.28 -19.30 -2.72
C PRO A 226 6.13 -18.25 -3.45
N PHE A 227 6.12 -16.99 -3.01
CA PHE A 227 6.94 -15.93 -3.61
C PHE A 227 8.40 -16.03 -3.12
N PRO A 228 9.39 -15.73 -3.98
CA PRO A 228 10.79 -15.70 -3.56
C PRO A 228 11.03 -14.70 -2.42
N GLU A 229 11.86 -15.07 -1.45
CA GLU A 229 12.12 -14.26 -0.26
C GLU A 229 12.65 -12.87 -0.61
N GLU A 230 13.51 -12.77 -1.63
CA GLU A 230 14.07 -11.50 -2.12
C GLU A 230 13.05 -10.57 -2.77
N VAL A 231 11.88 -11.10 -3.15
CA VAL A 231 10.76 -10.32 -3.66
C VAL A 231 9.91 -9.85 -2.49
N VAL A 232 9.58 -10.74 -1.55
CA VAL A 232 8.72 -10.44 -0.38
C VAL A 232 9.41 -9.56 0.65
N ARG A 233 10.72 -9.72 0.85
CA ARG A 233 11.48 -9.10 1.94
C ARG A 233 12.52 -8.10 1.43
N GLY A 234 12.76 -7.04 2.20
CA GLY A 234 13.84 -6.06 1.99
C GLY A 234 13.34 -4.64 1.75
N ASP A 235 14.24 -3.72 1.38
CA ASP A 235 13.93 -2.28 1.21
C ASP A 235 12.78 -1.99 0.24
N ASN A 236 12.52 -2.94 -0.67
CA ASN A 236 11.46 -2.88 -1.66
C ASN A 236 10.38 -3.96 -1.47
N GLY A 237 10.48 -4.77 -0.43
CA GLY A 237 9.56 -5.86 -0.13
C GLY A 237 8.33 -5.40 0.65
N ALA A 238 7.35 -6.29 0.78
CA ALA A 238 6.20 -6.08 1.67
C ALA A 238 6.58 -6.20 3.15
N PHE A 239 7.61 -6.99 3.46
CA PHE A 239 8.01 -7.32 4.84
C PHE A 239 9.47 -7.02 5.14
N GLY A 240 9.74 -6.79 6.43
CA GLY A 240 11.09 -6.77 6.95
C GLY A 240 11.72 -8.18 7.00
N PRO A 241 13.00 -8.27 7.38
CA PRO A 241 13.59 -9.55 7.77
C PRO A 241 12.75 -10.19 8.88
N GLU A 242 12.51 -11.50 8.78
CA GLU A 242 11.85 -12.24 9.85
C GLU A 242 12.62 -12.12 11.17
N VAL A 243 11.87 -12.01 12.27
CA VAL A 243 12.43 -11.96 13.62
C VAL A 243 12.05 -13.23 14.38
N ALA A 244 12.88 -13.61 15.35
CA ALA A 244 12.56 -14.75 16.20
C ALA A 244 11.38 -14.39 17.13
N PRO A 245 10.29 -15.17 17.14
CA PRO A 245 9.19 -14.96 18.08
C PRO A 245 9.60 -15.41 19.51
N PRO A 246 8.85 -14.99 20.55
CA PRO A 246 8.95 -15.56 21.90
C PRO A 246 8.82 -17.09 21.91
N GLU A 247 9.38 -17.77 22.92
CA GLU A 247 9.31 -19.24 23.02
C GLU A 247 7.86 -19.75 23.20
N ASP A 248 7.01 -18.95 23.84
CA ASP A 248 5.60 -19.20 24.13
C ASP A 248 4.65 -18.36 23.27
N ALA A 249 5.13 -17.92 22.10
CA ALA A 249 4.39 -17.05 21.20
C ALA A 249 3.00 -17.59 20.83
N THR A 250 2.00 -16.70 20.87
CA THR A 250 0.69 -16.96 20.26
C THR A 250 0.81 -17.10 18.73
N PRO A 251 -0.19 -17.67 18.04
CA PRO A 251 -0.21 -17.70 16.58
C PRO A 251 -0.02 -16.30 15.95
N THR A 252 -0.64 -15.27 16.54
CA THR A 252 -0.47 -13.89 16.09
C THR A 252 0.96 -13.41 16.28
N GLU A 253 1.56 -13.63 17.45
CA GLU A 253 2.94 -13.21 17.73
C GLU A 253 3.93 -13.90 16.79
N ALA A 254 3.75 -15.19 16.51
CA ALA A 254 4.54 -15.92 15.53
C ALA A 254 4.37 -15.35 14.11
N PHE A 255 3.13 -15.05 13.71
CA PHE A 255 2.85 -14.49 12.39
C PHE A 255 3.42 -13.09 12.20
N VAL A 256 3.24 -12.18 13.17
CA VAL A 256 3.80 -10.82 13.05
C VAL A 256 5.32 -10.84 13.10
N ALA A 257 5.93 -11.75 13.88
CA ALA A 257 7.37 -12.02 13.85
C ALA A 257 7.84 -12.46 12.45
N TRP A 258 7.09 -13.36 11.81
CA TRP A 258 7.34 -13.77 10.43
C TRP A 258 7.25 -12.61 9.43
N THR A 259 6.35 -11.63 9.63
CA THR A 259 6.30 -10.41 8.80
C THR A 259 7.42 -9.39 9.11
N GLY A 260 8.30 -9.70 10.07
CA GLY A 260 9.43 -8.86 10.47
C GLY A 260 9.12 -7.82 11.55
N ARG A 261 7.98 -7.93 12.24
CA ARG A 261 7.59 -7.08 13.37
C ARG A 261 8.03 -7.74 14.67
N THR A 262 8.47 -6.96 15.64
CA THR A 262 8.77 -7.51 16.98
C THR A 262 7.48 -7.62 17.80
N PRO A 263 7.04 -8.84 18.19
CA PRO A 263 5.92 -9.00 19.12
C PRO A 263 6.24 -8.35 20.48
N ARG A 264 5.22 -7.89 21.19
CA ARG A 264 5.38 -7.15 22.46
C ARG A 264 4.69 -7.85 23.61
#